data_AF-A0A8S3I8K8-F1
#
_entry.id   AF-A0A8S3I8K8-F1
#
_cell.length_a   1.000
_cell.length_b   1.000
_cell.length_c   1.000
_cell.angle_alpha   90.00
_cell.angle_beta   90.00
_cell.angle_gamma   90.00
#
_symmetry.space_group_name_H-M   'P 1'
#
loop_
_entity.id
_entity.type
_entity.pdbx_description
1 polymer ?
#
loop_
_entity_poly.entity_id
_entity_poly.type
_entity_poly.pdbx_seq_one_letter_code
_entity_poly.pdbx_strand_id
1 'polypeptide(L)'
;MREFPEEAGCGIGGDYEIKYYMIQMHYDNSRLDSSTASIPSALTVPPRMEQFAIDSYCPSEVTRNIPKSGNNVIFALPHTHLQRISVWTKIIRNNAAMQYLFNSEKYDFNYQYENRLLKSIKL
;
A
#
# COMPACT_ATOMS: atom_id res chain seq x y z
N MET A 1 13.89 -12.99 -0.50
CA MET A 1 13.27 -12.30 -1.64
C MET A 1 12.31 -13.31 -2.26
N ARG A 2 11.00 -13.03 -2.27
CA ARG A 2 10.06 -13.93 -2.96
C ARG A 2 10.04 -13.53 -4.43
N GLU A 3 10.13 -14.52 -5.30
CA GLU A 3 10.21 -14.30 -6.74
C GLU A 3 8.86 -13.84 -7.29
N PHE A 4 8.89 -13.14 -8.43
CA PHE A 4 7.69 -12.86 -9.20
C PHE A 4 7.05 -14.19 -9.66
N PRO A 5 5.72 -14.23 -9.88
CA PRO A 5 5.10 -15.34 -10.62
C PRO A 5 5.78 -15.54 -11.98
N GLU A 6 5.77 -16.76 -12.51
CA GLU A 6 6.41 -17.07 -13.82
C GLU A 6 5.88 -16.19 -14.95
N GLU A 7 4.61 -15.82 -14.88
CA GLU A 7 3.93 -14.98 -15.86
C GLU A 7 4.22 -13.47 -15.74
N ALA A 8 5.01 -13.04 -14.75
CA ALA A 8 5.20 -11.62 -14.46
C ALA A 8 6.67 -11.25 -14.13
N GLY A 9 7.00 -9.99 -14.38
CA GLY A 9 8.30 -9.42 -14.04
C GLY A 9 8.27 -7.89 -14.08
N CYS A 10 9.34 -7.25 -13.61
CA CYS A 10 9.52 -5.80 -13.71
C CYS A 10 10.39 -5.47 -14.93
N GLY A 11 9.81 -4.86 -15.96
CA GLY A 11 10.55 -4.43 -17.16
C GLY A 11 11.40 -3.19 -16.87
N ILE A 12 12.71 -3.26 -17.12
CA ILE A 12 13.67 -2.18 -16.83
C ILE A 12 14.60 -2.01 -18.03
N GLY A 13 14.85 -0.77 -18.45
CA GLY A 13 15.68 -0.45 -19.63
C GLY A 13 14.93 -0.53 -20.97
N GLY A 14 15.64 -0.76 -22.08
CA GLY A 14 15.04 -0.88 -23.42
C GLY A 14 14.29 0.38 -23.87
N ASP A 15 13.14 0.21 -24.53
CA ASP A 15 12.21 1.30 -24.87
C ASP A 15 11.32 1.72 -23.68
N TYR A 16 11.43 1.06 -22.52
CA TYR A 16 10.65 1.42 -21.33
C TYR A 16 11.15 2.69 -20.66
N GLU A 17 10.28 3.39 -19.94
CA GLU A 17 10.59 4.68 -19.32
C GLU A 17 11.57 4.58 -18.14
N ILE A 18 11.66 3.42 -17.48
CA ILE A 18 12.53 3.24 -16.31
C ILE A 18 13.97 2.96 -16.78
N LYS A 19 14.83 3.98 -16.66
CA LYS A 19 16.26 3.89 -17.05
C LYS A 19 17.23 3.71 -15.87
N TYR A 20 16.81 4.09 -14.66
CA TYR A 20 17.68 4.13 -13.48
C TYR A 20 17.00 3.48 -12.29
N TYR A 21 17.81 2.97 -11.37
CA TYR A 21 17.37 2.58 -10.04
C TYR A 21 17.61 3.74 -9.08
N MET A 22 16.61 4.06 -8.28
CA MET A 22 16.76 4.92 -7.12
C MET A 22 16.70 4.06 -5.88
N ILE A 23 17.75 4.11 -5.07
CA ILE A 23 17.78 3.47 -3.76
C ILE A 23 17.46 4.54 -2.73
N GLN A 24 16.34 4.37 -2.02
CA GLN A 24 15.99 5.22 -0.88
C GLN A 24 16.40 4.51 0.41
N MET A 25 17.21 5.17 1.22
CA MET A 25 17.60 4.71 2.56
C MET A 25 16.97 5.63 3.60
N HIS A 26 16.27 5.03 4.56
CA HIS A 26 15.66 5.75 5.68
C HIS A 26 16.61 5.67 6.87
N TYR A 27 17.11 6.83 7.32
CA TYR A 27 17.94 6.92 8.52
C TYR A 27 17.10 7.48 9.66
N ASP A 28 16.79 6.65 10.66
CA ASP A 28 16.22 7.12 11.91
C ASP A 28 17.34 7.67 12.79
N ASN A 29 17.53 8.99 12.75
CA ASN A 29 18.53 9.69 13.54
C ASN A 29 17.85 10.73 14.42
N SER A 30 17.60 10.35 15.67
CA SER A 30 16.95 11.17 16.70
C SER A 30 17.68 12.47 17.06
N ARG A 31 18.89 12.71 16.54
CA ARG A 31 19.65 13.95 16.74
C ARG A 31 19.44 14.99 15.63
N LEU A 32 18.79 14.61 14.53
CA LEU A 32 18.52 15.47 13.37
C LEU A 32 17.02 15.45 13.08
N ASP A 33 16.25 16.17 13.89
CA ASP A 33 14.78 16.28 13.84
C ASP A 33 14.26 17.04 12.60
N SER A 34 14.55 16.58 11.38
CA SER A 34 14.13 17.29 10.16
C SER A 34 13.53 16.44 9.04
N SER A 35 13.11 15.20 9.30
CA SER A 35 12.28 14.47 8.33
C SER A 35 10.81 14.82 8.53
N THR A 36 10.42 16.06 8.20
CA THR A 36 8.99 16.40 8.08
C THR A 36 8.51 16.01 6.69
N ALA A 37 7.87 14.86 6.56
CA ALA A 37 7.06 14.60 5.37
C ALA A 37 5.92 15.62 5.34
N SER A 38 5.76 16.35 4.24
CA SER A 38 4.62 17.25 4.06
C SER A 38 3.35 16.41 3.93
N ILE A 39 2.57 16.32 5.01
CA ILE A 39 1.27 15.64 5.01
C ILE A 39 0.18 16.69 4.80
N PRO A 40 -0.77 16.49 3.88
CA PRO A 40 -1.94 17.36 3.79
C PRO A 40 -2.63 17.44 5.16
N SER A 41 -3.00 18.64 5.61
CA SER A 41 -3.64 18.83 6.92
C SER A 41 -4.91 18.00 7.10
N ALA A 42 -5.58 17.62 6.01
CA ALA A 42 -6.74 16.74 5.99
C ALA A 42 -6.48 15.30 6.46
N LEU A 43 -5.21 14.88 6.57
CA LEU A 43 -4.81 13.55 7.07
C LEU A 43 -4.16 13.61 8.47
N THR A 44 -4.41 14.70 9.21
CA THR A 44 -3.87 14.87 10.57
C THR A 44 -4.65 14.03 11.57
N VAL A 45 -3.95 13.23 12.38
CA VAL A 45 -4.53 12.52 13.53
C VAL A 45 -4.60 13.50 14.71
N PRO A 46 -5.78 13.78 15.30
CA PRO A 46 -5.87 14.66 16.45
C PRO A 46 -5.12 14.09 17.67
N PRO A 47 -4.49 14.94 18.50
CA PRO A 47 -3.75 14.48 19.66
C PRO A 47 -4.69 13.84 20.70
N ARG A 48 -4.18 12.84 21.43
CA ARG A 48 -4.87 12.14 22.54
C ARG A 48 -6.14 11.38 22.15
N MET A 49 -6.31 11.06 20.88
CA MET A 49 -7.35 10.14 20.42
C MET A 49 -6.93 8.70 20.70
N GLU A 50 -7.79 7.92 21.38
CA GLU A 50 -7.56 6.48 21.54
C GLU A 50 -7.66 5.75 20.20
N GLN A 51 -8.61 6.15 19.35
CA GLN A 51 -8.81 5.60 18.02
C GLN A 51 -9.26 6.71 17.06
N PHE A 52 -8.67 6.73 15.87
CA PHE A 52 -9.06 7.63 14.80
C PHE A 52 -8.91 6.92 13.44
N ALA A 53 -10.02 6.82 12.71
CA ALA A 53 -10.03 6.19 11.40
C ALA A 53 -9.60 7.20 10.32
N ILE A 54 -8.71 6.75 9.44
CA ILE A 54 -8.37 7.44 8.20
C ILE A 54 -8.76 6.48 7.10
N ASP A 55 -9.69 6.91 6.25
CA ASP A 55 -10.21 6.11 5.15
C ASP A 55 -9.86 6.78 3.81
N SER A 56 -9.43 5.97 2.86
CA SER A 56 -9.18 6.38 1.48
C SER A 56 -9.85 5.38 0.54
N TYR A 57 -10.44 5.85 -0.55
CA TYR A 57 -11.14 5.01 -1.52
C TYR A 57 -10.66 5.28 -2.94
N CYS A 58 -10.61 4.22 -3.75
CA CYS A 58 -10.49 4.32 -5.19
C CYS A 58 -11.90 4.12 -5.78
N PRO A 59 -12.55 5.18 -6.29
CA PRO A 59 -13.93 5.09 -6.74
C PRO A 59 -14.04 4.31 -8.05
N SER A 60 -15.24 3.79 -8.33
CA SER A 60 -15.48 2.94 -9.50
C SER A 60 -15.17 3.62 -10.82
N GLU A 61 -15.29 4.95 -10.85
CA GLU A 61 -14.95 5.84 -11.96
C GLU A 61 -13.51 5.64 -12.42
N VAL A 62 -12.60 5.46 -11.47
CA VAL A 62 -11.17 5.27 -11.74
C VAL A 62 -10.90 3.83 -12.14
N THR A 63 -11.53 2.86 -11.45
CA THR A 63 -11.32 1.44 -11.76
C THR A 63 -11.88 1.02 -13.12
N ARG A 64 -12.86 1.75 -13.68
CA ARG A 64 -13.35 1.55 -15.05
C ARG A 64 -12.27 1.72 -16.14
N ASN A 65 -11.19 2.42 -15.83
CA ASN A 65 -10.06 2.61 -16.74
C ASN A 65 -9.04 1.46 -16.68
N ILE A 66 -9.20 0.51 -15.75
CA ILE A 66 -8.38 -0.72 -15.73
C ILE A 66 -8.76 -1.54 -16.98
N PRO A 67 -7.77 -2.13 -17.70
CA PRO A 67 -8.05 -2.95 -18.87
C PRO A 67 -9.12 -4.01 -18.60
N LYS A 68 -9.99 -4.30 -19.58
CA LYS A 68 -11.03 -5.34 -19.44
C LYS A 68 -10.46 -6.75 -19.19
N SER A 69 -9.23 -7.00 -19.61
CA SER A 69 -8.48 -8.21 -19.27
C SER A 69 -8.24 -8.33 -17.76
N GLY A 70 -8.33 -7.22 -17.02
CA GLY A 70 -8.13 -7.07 -15.57
C GLY A 70 -6.65 -7.06 -15.19
N ASN A 71 -6.35 -6.51 -14.03
CA ASN A 71 -5.04 -6.64 -13.40
C ASN A 71 -5.14 -7.61 -12.22
N ASN A 72 -4.16 -8.49 -12.08
CA ASN A 72 -4.07 -9.41 -10.95
C ASN A 72 -3.22 -8.77 -9.85
N VAL A 73 -3.84 -8.53 -8.69
CA VAL A 73 -3.12 -8.17 -7.47
C VAL A 73 -2.57 -9.45 -6.86
N ILE A 74 -1.26 -9.49 -6.63
CA ILE A 74 -0.54 -10.67 -6.11
C ILE A 74 0.04 -10.45 -4.72
N PHE A 75 0.23 -9.20 -4.29
CA PHE A 75 0.66 -8.85 -2.94
C PHE A 75 0.14 -7.46 -2.54
N ALA A 76 0.20 -7.17 -1.25
CA ALA A 76 0.03 -5.83 -0.68
C ALA A 76 1.24 -5.48 0.19
N LEU A 77 1.62 -4.20 0.25
CA LEU A 77 2.68 -3.70 1.11
C LEU A 77 2.16 -2.50 1.93
N PRO A 78 1.41 -2.75 3.01
CA PRO A 78 0.89 -1.68 3.87
C PRO A 78 2.05 -0.97 4.60
N HIS A 79 1.98 0.35 4.65
CA HIS A 79 2.96 1.21 5.31
C HIS A 79 2.24 2.28 6.14
N THR A 80 2.64 2.43 7.40
CA THR A 80 2.23 3.53 8.28
C THR A 80 3.42 3.99 9.12
N HIS A 81 3.24 5.01 9.98
CA HIS A 81 4.20 5.34 11.03
C HIS A 81 3.80 4.70 12.37
N LEU A 82 4.43 5.13 13.47
CA LEU A 82 4.36 4.53 14.81
C LEU A 82 2.94 4.45 15.42
N GLN A 83 2.04 5.38 15.10
CA GLN A 83 0.78 5.57 15.86
C GLN A 83 -0.36 4.62 15.46
N ARG A 84 -0.18 3.77 14.44
CA ARG A 84 -1.27 2.95 13.89
C ARG A 84 -1.44 1.63 14.64
N ILE A 85 -2.70 1.25 14.85
CA ILE A 85 -3.09 0.01 15.54
C ILE A 85 -3.57 -1.07 14.56
N SER A 86 -4.32 -0.70 13.51
CA SER A 86 -4.94 -1.64 12.57
C SER A 86 -4.93 -1.14 11.12
N VAL A 87 -4.69 -2.00 10.13
CA VAL A 87 -4.63 -1.62 8.71
C VAL A 87 -5.35 -2.67 7.88
N TRP A 88 -6.19 -2.21 6.96
CA TRP A 88 -6.86 -3.07 6.00
C TRP A 88 -7.04 -2.39 4.66
N THR A 89 -7.15 -3.18 3.62
CA THR A 89 -7.57 -2.75 2.29
C THR A 89 -8.60 -3.74 1.78
N LYS A 90 -9.78 -3.22 1.42
CA LYS A 90 -10.94 -4.00 1.01
C LYS A 90 -11.25 -3.74 -0.45
N ILE A 91 -11.63 -4.79 -1.17
CA ILE A 91 -12.27 -4.68 -2.48
C ILE A 91 -13.78 -4.79 -2.28
N ILE A 92 -14.49 -3.77 -2.77
CA ILE A 92 -15.95 -3.69 -2.73
C ILE A 92 -16.47 -3.88 -4.14
N ARG A 93 -17.42 -4.79 -4.34
CA ARG A 93 -18.08 -5.03 -5.62
C ARG A 93 -19.59 -4.98 -5.40
N ASN A 94 -20.32 -4.25 -6.25
CA ASN A 94 -21.77 -4.11 -6.16
C ASN A 94 -22.26 -3.73 -4.75
N ASN A 95 -21.56 -2.80 -4.08
CA ASN A 95 -21.81 -2.37 -2.70
C ASN A 95 -21.72 -3.45 -1.61
N ALA A 96 -21.17 -4.63 -1.92
CA ALA A 96 -20.81 -5.65 -0.94
C ALA A 96 -19.29 -5.77 -0.82
N ALA A 97 -18.77 -5.81 0.40
CA ALA A 97 -17.35 -6.08 0.64
C ALA A 97 -17.08 -7.56 0.32
N MET A 98 -16.20 -7.83 -0.65
CA MET A 98 -16.00 -9.18 -1.16
C MET A 98 -14.68 -9.80 -0.71
N GLN A 99 -13.64 -8.98 -0.50
CA GLN A 99 -12.30 -9.52 -0.24
C GLN A 99 -11.35 -8.50 0.39
N TYR A 100 -10.42 -8.97 1.21
CA TYR A 100 -9.31 -8.17 1.72
C TYR A 100 -8.06 -8.38 0.87
N LEU A 101 -7.40 -7.29 0.47
CA LEU A 101 -6.03 -7.32 -0.05
C LEU A 101 -5.02 -7.40 1.10
N PHE A 102 -5.34 -6.75 2.21
CA PHE A 102 -4.60 -6.84 3.46
C PHE A 102 -5.59 -6.64 4.61
N ASN A 103 -5.38 -7.34 5.72
CA ASN A 103 -6.18 -7.17 6.93
C ASN A 103 -5.34 -7.52 8.16
N SER A 104 -5.06 -6.52 8.99
CA SER A 104 -4.44 -6.72 10.30
C SER A 104 -5.10 -5.80 11.33
N GLU A 105 -5.65 -6.40 12.37
CA GLU A 105 -6.18 -5.68 13.53
C GLU A 105 -5.08 -5.24 14.51
N LYS A 106 -3.88 -5.82 14.38
CA LYS A 106 -2.70 -5.56 15.21
C LYS A 106 -1.49 -5.36 14.31
N TYR A 107 -1.51 -4.26 13.56
CA TYR A 107 -0.42 -3.92 12.65
C TYR A 107 0.79 -3.43 13.46
N ASP A 108 1.99 -3.90 13.10
CA ASP A 108 3.25 -3.47 13.69
C ASP A 108 4.14 -2.82 12.62
N PHE A 109 4.43 -1.54 12.82
CA PHE A 109 5.30 -0.75 11.95
C PHE A 109 6.69 -1.37 11.77
N ASN A 110 7.20 -2.12 12.75
CA ASN A 110 8.52 -2.74 12.65
C ASN A 110 8.53 -3.94 11.68
N TYR A 111 7.37 -4.45 11.29
CA TYR A 111 7.22 -5.60 10.41
C TYR A 111 6.57 -5.22 9.08
N GLN A 112 7.33 -4.50 8.25
CA GLN A 112 6.94 -4.09 6.91
C GLN A 112 7.54 -5.01 5.86
N TYR A 113 6.76 -5.97 5.38
CA TYR A 113 7.17 -6.90 4.35
C TYR A 113 6.07 -7.09 3.31
N GLU A 114 6.46 -7.63 2.15
CA GLU A 114 5.52 -7.97 1.08
C GLU A 114 4.52 -9.04 1.56
N ASN A 115 3.24 -8.65 1.67
CA ASN A 115 2.17 -9.56 2.03
C ASN A 115 1.60 -10.20 0.75
N ARG A 116 2.23 -11.29 0.32
CA ARG A 116 1.77 -12.07 -0.84
C ARG A 116 0.43 -12.73 -0.56
N LEU A 117 -0.48 -12.61 -1.52
CA LEU A 117 -1.80 -13.23 -1.47
C LEU A 117 -1.68 -14.72 -1.78
N LEU A 118 -2.40 -15.57 -1.03
CA LEU A 118 -2.50 -17.00 -1.32
C LEU A 118 -3.14 -17.29 -2.68
N LYS A 119 -4.06 -16.41 -3.09
CA LYS A 119 -4.71 -16.42 -4.39
C LYS A 119 -4.71 -15.00 -4.94
N SER A 120 -4.24 -14.83 -6.16
CA SER A 120 -4.29 -13.54 -6.84
C SER A 120 -5.72 -13.04 -6.95
N ILE A 121 -5.90 -11.73 -6.82
CA ILE A 121 -7.21 -11.09 -6.89
C ILE A 121 -7.26 -10.25 -8.15
N LYS A 122 -8.18 -10.60 -9.05
CA LYS A 122 -8.44 -9.82 -10.25
C LYS A 122 -9.22 -8.57 -9.87
N LEU A 123 -8.79 -7.39 -10.35
CA LEU A 123 -9.53 -6.13 -10.23
C LEU A 123 -10.58 -6.01 -11.33
#